data_AF-A0A7D9ERI3-F1
#
_entry.id   AF-A0A7D9ERI3-F1
#
_cell.length_a   1.000
_cell.length_b   1.000
_cell.length_c   1.000
_cell.angle_alpha   90.00
_cell.angle_beta   90.00
_cell.angle_gamma   90.00
#
_symmetry.space_group_name_H-M   'P 1'
#
loop_
_entity.id
_entity.type
_entity.pdbx_description
1 polymer ?
#
loop_
_entity_poly.entity_id
_entity_poly.type
_entity_poly.pdbx_seq_one_letter_code
_entity_poly.pdbx_strand_id
1 'polypeptide(L)'
;MMDDVDMKFWSTSLLLNLSMSAEILKEEIVKSGAVKVLIDLAVSDTDEPQIAIQAAKTLVMLGFSDSPFIVDLKSSSSSSCSVLVNGIEHSRNDLGINVVVFDPITLNVEETESFDTGHYPDASIKLTEYIHSLPLMSMVFIVVRGEANFFLTDDAKDALASVGVTGYEYNTGELWVLCGQKRYGLQSSRAIDFKRGYNNIDLKVNIPQGFFVNDQVKVLIMEPLLDILMSTTPESNISKVSEFMLLTIFARHDSHRIVMLEKEGFLEYMAKIIWNVASRSLDDLRSNTMLVAHCLGAMKTLAGLILSDTAPERFLHCGVLKEVSRLLFFINDALLNIKNERMEVKGSMINSELSYLTPSTLGVVEKAPFSSVCDSPATPVVEETFPDDRKCNYDDVEESFITSLTPLAVTILYHSCKILELADNSLYTSLSVNVLWCTLLTCKDEIRRAITIPIENIITCHASRRKAFIVHP
;
A
#
# COMPACT_ATOMS: atom_id res chain seq x y z
N MET A 1 -31.87 15.44 14.19
CA MET A 1 -30.46 15.69 14.55
C MET A 1 -29.76 14.44 14.09
N MET A 2 -28.82 14.54 13.16
CA MET A 2 -28.13 13.36 12.62
C MET A 2 -27.23 12.80 13.72
N ASP A 3 -27.23 11.48 13.94
CA ASP A 3 -26.36 10.86 14.92
C ASP A 3 -24.88 11.07 14.52
N ASP A 4 -23.97 11.15 15.50
CA ASP A 4 -22.54 11.46 15.27
C ASP A 4 -21.87 10.47 14.31
N VAL A 5 -22.29 9.19 14.34
CA VAL A 5 -21.80 8.13 13.44
C VAL A 5 -22.27 8.36 12.01
N ASP A 6 -23.55 8.67 11.81
CA ASP A 6 -24.09 8.98 10.48
C ASP A 6 -23.39 10.19 9.88
N MET A 7 -23.16 11.24 10.69
CA MET A 7 -22.45 12.43 10.23
C MET A 7 -21.02 12.11 9.78
N LYS A 8 -20.29 11.28 10.56
CA LYS A 8 -18.94 10.84 10.19
C LYS A 8 -18.95 10.04 8.89
N PHE A 9 -19.84 9.06 8.76
CA PHE A 9 -19.97 8.23 7.56
C PHE A 9 -20.27 9.05 6.30
N TRP A 10 -21.22 9.99 6.38
CA TRP A 10 -21.53 10.87 5.24
C TRP A 10 -20.38 11.81 4.92
N SER A 11 -19.69 12.32 5.95
CA SER A 11 -18.54 13.22 5.76
C SER A 11 -17.37 12.50 5.09
N THR A 12 -17.02 11.28 5.53
CA THR A 12 -15.95 10.48 4.92
C THR A 12 -16.31 10.05 3.50
N SER A 13 -17.57 9.71 3.24
CA SER A 13 -18.07 9.38 1.90
C SER A 13 -17.96 10.58 0.95
N LEU A 14 -18.34 11.77 1.43
CA LEU A 14 -18.26 13.00 0.66
C LEU A 14 -16.80 13.35 0.36
N LEU A 15 -15.92 13.32 1.36
CA LEU A 15 -14.50 13.62 1.18
C LEU A 15 -13.83 12.67 0.19
N LEU A 16 -14.15 11.37 0.25
CA LEU A 16 -13.67 10.40 -0.72
C LEU A 16 -14.11 10.79 -2.14
N ASN A 17 -15.39 11.07 -2.35
CA ASN A 17 -15.91 11.47 -3.66
C ASN A 17 -15.27 12.77 -4.18
N LEU A 18 -15.08 13.77 -3.32
CA LEU A 18 -14.42 15.02 -3.67
C LEU A 18 -12.95 14.79 -4.06
N SER A 19 -12.22 13.96 -3.30
CA SER A 19 -10.83 13.63 -3.57
C SER A 19 -10.62 12.88 -4.90
N MET A 20 -11.64 12.14 -5.36
CA MET A 20 -11.62 11.46 -6.66
C MET A 20 -12.02 12.37 -7.83
N SER A 21 -12.62 13.53 -7.57
CA SER A 21 -13.26 14.36 -8.61
C SER A 21 -12.31 15.36 -9.27
N ALA A 22 -11.54 16.12 -8.47
CA ALA A 22 -10.69 17.19 -9.00
C ALA A 22 -9.49 17.49 -8.09
N GLU A 23 -8.37 17.87 -8.71
CA GLU A 23 -7.12 18.16 -8.01
C GLU A 23 -7.22 19.36 -7.05
N ILE A 24 -7.95 20.41 -7.45
CA ILE A 24 -8.17 21.60 -6.63
C ILE A 24 -8.88 21.29 -5.30
N LEU A 25 -9.73 20.24 -5.30
CA LEU A 25 -10.44 19.81 -4.10
C LEU A 25 -9.51 19.04 -3.17
N LYS A 26 -8.58 18.23 -3.71
CA LYS A 26 -7.55 17.58 -2.89
C LYS A 26 -6.71 18.63 -2.17
N GLU A 27 -6.26 19.65 -2.90
CA GLU A 27 -5.48 20.75 -2.34
C GLU A 27 -6.21 21.46 -1.18
N GLU A 28 -7.50 21.78 -1.36
CA GLU A 28 -8.29 22.41 -0.31
C GLU A 28 -8.48 21.49 0.91
N ILE A 29 -8.72 20.20 0.69
CA ILE A 29 -8.83 19.21 1.77
C ILE A 29 -7.53 19.16 2.57
N VAL A 30 -6.36 19.09 1.91
CA VAL A 30 -5.06 19.05 2.60
C VAL A 30 -4.81 20.35 3.36
N LYS A 31 -5.02 21.52 2.73
CA LYS A 31 -4.83 22.84 3.38
C LYS A 31 -5.76 23.09 4.56
N SER A 32 -6.95 22.51 4.56
CA SER A 32 -7.90 22.62 5.68
C SER A 32 -7.48 21.84 6.93
N GLY A 33 -6.39 21.05 6.86
CA GLY A 33 -5.94 20.20 7.95
C GLY A 33 -6.71 18.89 8.10
N ALA A 34 -7.55 18.54 7.11
CA ALA A 34 -8.40 17.34 7.17
C ALA A 34 -7.60 16.02 7.20
N VAL A 35 -6.33 16.02 6.75
CA VAL A 35 -5.45 14.84 6.76
C VAL A 35 -5.33 14.25 8.16
N LYS A 36 -5.13 15.08 9.19
CA LYS A 36 -5.03 14.62 10.58
C LYS A 36 -6.30 13.90 11.03
N VAL A 37 -7.46 14.48 10.75
CA VAL A 37 -8.77 13.89 11.10
C VAL A 37 -8.99 12.57 10.37
N LEU A 38 -8.60 12.49 9.09
CA LEU A 38 -8.69 11.27 8.31
C LEU A 38 -7.75 10.17 8.84
N ILE A 39 -6.56 10.52 9.32
CA ILE A 39 -5.66 9.58 9.98
C ILE A 39 -6.31 9.03 11.24
N ASP A 40 -6.83 9.90 12.12
CA ASP A 40 -7.52 9.49 13.35
C ASP A 40 -8.71 8.57 13.06
N LEU A 41 -9.50 8.88 12.02
CA LEU A 41 -10.63 8.05 11.59
C LEU A 41 -10.22 6.73 10.96
N ALA A 42 -9.07 6.67 10.27
CA ALA A 42 -8.58 5.45 9.64
C ALA A 42 -8.06 4.43 10.67
N VAL A 43 -7.58 4.90 11.82
CA VAL A 43 -7.05 4.05 12.90
C VAL A 43 -8.00 3.90 14.09
N SER A 44 -9.12 4.61 14.11
CA SER A 44 -10.08 4.53 15.21
C SER A 44 -10.82 3.19 15.25
N ASP A 45 -10.95 2.64 16.46
CA ASP A 45 -11.85 1.51 16.74
C ASP A 45 -13.31 1.98 16.70
N THR A 46 -13.85 2.17 15.49
CA THR A 46 -15.28 2.46 15.29
C THR A 46 -16.06 1.18 15.09
N ASP A 47 -17.27 1.10 15.67
CA ASP A 47 -18.22 0.01 15.41
C ASP A 47 -18.63 -0.10 13.93
N GLU A 48 -18.39 0.96 13.14
CA GLU A 48 -18.71 1.04 11.72
C GLU A 48 -17.44 1.03 10.84
N PRO A 49 -16.99 -0.15 10.34
CA PRO A 49 -15.69 -0.28 9.64
C PRO A 49 -15.63 0.54 8.34
N GLN A 50 -16.78 0.89 7.76
CA GLN A 50 -16.85 1.71 6.54
C GLN A 50 -16.23 3.09 6.71
N ILE A 51 -16.29 3.68 7.91
CA ILE A 51 -15.69 5.00 8.18
C ILE A 51 -14.18 4.93 8.01
N ALA A 52 -13.53 3.96 8.65
CA ALA A 52 -12.09 3.74 8.54
C ALA A 52 -11.67 3.41 7.10
N ILE A 53 -12.44 2.57 6.40
CA ILE A 53 -12.21 2.23 4.98
C ILE A 53 -12.25 3.47 4.09
N GLN A 54 -13.28 4.31 4.25
CA GLN A 54 -13.44 5.52 3.44
C GLN A 54 -12.36 6.55 3.75
N ALA A 55 -11.99 6.70 5.03
CA ALA A 55 -10.88 7.56 5.44
C ALA A 55 -9.56 7.09 4.82
N ALA A 56 -9.22 5.80 4.92
CA ALA A 56 -8.02 5.23 4.32
C ALA A 56 -8.00 5.37 2.79
N LYS A 57 -9.13 5.13 2.11
CA LYS A 57 -9.26 5.36 0.66
C LYS A 57 -9.03 6.83 0.31
N THR A 58 -9.56 7.75 1.12
CA THR A 58 -9.38 9.20 0.91
C THR A 58 -7.93 9.60 1.07
N LEU A 59 -7.24 9.10 2.11
CA LEU A 59 -5.80 9.32 2.31
C LEU A 59 -4.96 8.84 1.12
N VAL A 60 -5.28 7.66 0.57
CA VAL A 60 -4.66 7.15 -0.66
C VAL A 60 -4.89 8.10 -1.83
N MET A 61 -6.12 8.61 -2.01
CA MET A 61 -6.45 9.55 -3.09
C MET A 61 -5.73 10.90 -2.95
N LEU A 62 -5.60 11.41 -1.73
CA LEU A 62 -4.84 12.63 -1.44
C LEU A 62 -3.33 12.44 -1.63
N GLY A 63 -2.82 11.21 -1.42
CA GLY A 63 -1.44 10.83 -1.72
C GLY A 63 -1.04 11.00 -3.19
N PHE A 64 -2.01 10.93 -4.11
CA PHE A 64 -1.82 11.23 -5.54
C PHE A 64 -2.01 12.71 -5.87
N SER A 65 -1.85 13.62 -4.91
CA SER A 65 -1.92 15.05 -5.21
C SER A 65 -0.60 15.56 -5.80
N ASP A 66 -0.69 16.06 -7.02
CA ASP A 66 0.42 16.65 -7.77
C ASP A 66 0.51 18.17 -7.57
N SER A 67 -0.39 18.77 -6.77
CA SER A 67 -0.38 20.20 -6.49
C SER A 67 0.98 20.60 -5.91
N PRO A 68 1.70 21.57 -6.53
CA PRO A 68 3.06 21.89 -6.15
C PRO A 68 3.09 22.75 -4.88
N PHE A 69 3.87 22.32 -3.90
CA PHE A 69 4.34 23.15 -2.80
C PHE A 69 5.72 23.71 -3.16
N ILE A 70 5.79 25.02 -3.38
CA ILE A 70 6.98 25.68 -3.93
C ILE A 70 7.78 26.33 -2.81
N VAL A 71 9.06 26.03 -2.76
CA VAL A 71 10.01 26.66 -1.83
C VAL A 71 11.17 27.26 -2.62
N ASP A 72 11.37 28.57 -2.49
CA ASP A 72 12.50 29.28 -3.08
C ASP A 72 13.48 29.70 -1.96
N LEU A 73 14.70 29.13 -1.98
CA LEU A 73 15.76 29.37 -1.00
C LEU A 73 16.90 30.12 -1.65
N LYS A 74 17.24 31.30 -1.10
CA LYS A 74 18.28 32.16 -1.66
C LYS A 74 19.27 32.60 -0.62
N SER A 75 20.54 32.54 -0.98
CA SER A 75 21.65 33.07 -0.21
C SER A 75 22.56 33.86 -1.14
N SER A 76 22.90 35.09 -0.75
CA SER A 76 23.69 36.00 -1.58
C SER A 76 24.89 36.54 -0.82
N SER A 77 26.04 36.52 -1.49
CA SER A 77 27.26 37.23 -1.10
C SER A 77 27.04 38.75 -0.91
N SER A 78 26.00 39.32 -1.52
CA SER A 78 25.59 40.73 -1.34
C SER A 78 24.88 41.01 -0.02
N SER A 79 25.04 40.15 0.99
CA SER A 79 24.48 40.26 2.34
C SER A 79 22.95 40.16 2.42
N SER A 80 22.33 39.25 1.66
CA SER A 80 20.92 38.90 1.83
C SER A 80 20.68 37.40 1.75
N CYS A 81 19.72 36.90 2.51
CA CYS A 81 19.14 35.58 2.36
C CYS A 81 17.61 35.66 2.42
N SER A 82 16.94 34.67 1.83
CA SER A 82 15.49 34.67 1.64
C SER A 82 14.98 33.22 1.58
N VAL A 83 13.81 33.01 2.18
CA VAL A 83 13.08 31.75 2.18
C VAL A 83 11.64 32.08 1.81
N LEU A 84 11.25 31.84 0.56
CA LEU A 84 9.87 32.00 0.13
C LEU A 84 9.16 30.66 0.13
N VAL A 85 8.06 30.55 0.87
CA VAL A 85 7.15 29.40 0.85
C VAL A 85 5.88 29.82 0.11
N ASN A 86 5.60 29.18 -1.02
CA ASN A 86 4.51 29.56 -1.94
C ASN A 86 4.49 31.06 -2.28
N GLY A 87 5.68 31.66 -2.41
CA GLY A 87 5.85 33.08 -2.73
C GLY A 87 5.76 34.05 -1.56
N ILE A 88 5.56 33.56 -0.32
CA ILE A 88 5.54 34.38 0.90
C ILE A 88 6.90 34.28 1.60
N GLU A 89 7.52 35.41 1.93
CA GLU A 89 8.82 35.48 2.61
C GLU A 89 8.70 35.12 4.09
N HIS A 90 9.58 34.24 4.56
CA HIS A 90 9.62 33.78 5.95
C HIS A 90 11.00 33.89 6.60
N SER A 91 12.07 34.23 5.85
CA SER A 91 13.41 34.39 6.44
C SER A 91 13.49 35.65 7.29
N ARG A 92 14.20 35.58 8.42
CA ARG A 92 14.60 36.77 9.19
C ARG A 92 15.63 37.62 8.45
N ASN A 93 16.38 36.99 7.53
CA ASN A 93 17.47 37.63 6.84
C ASN A 93 18.50 38.22 7.82
N ASP A 94 18.89 37.47 8.85
CA ASP A 94 19.95 37.85 9.80
C ASP A 94 21.29 37.18 9.46
N LEU A 95 22.38 37.59 10.10
CA LEU A 95 23.70 36.96 9.93
C LEU A 95 23.71 35.51 10.44
N GLY A 96 24.52 34.67 9.79
CA GLY A 96 24.70 33.25 10.12
C GLY A 96 23.65 32.34 9.48
N ILE A 97 23.21 31.33 10.23
CA ILE A 97 22.31 30.27 9.78
C ILE A 97 20.87 30.68 10.08
N ASN A 98 20.07 30.91 9.05
CA ASN A 98 18.63 31.19 9.18
C ASN A 98 17.86 29.90 8.95
N VAL A 99 16.96 29.56 9.87
CA VAL A 99 16.18 28.32 9.87
C VAL A 99 14.69 28.67 9.85
N VAL A 100 13.96 28.15 8.88
CA VAL A 100 12.49 28.21 8.81
C VAL A 100 11.95 26.80 8.96
N VAL A 101 11.02 26.62 9.89
CA VAL A 101 10.39 25.34 10.20
C VAL A 101 8.96 25.34 9.71
N PHE A 102 8.62 24.33 8.92
CA PHE A 102 7.31 24.13 8.36
C PHE A 102 6.71 22.82 8.87
N ASP A 103 5.48 22.90 9.35
CA ASP A 103 4.74 21.73 9.83
C ASP A 103 4.02 21.05 8.66
N PRO A 104 4.38 19.80 8.31
CA PRO A 104 3.72 19.06 7.24
C PRO A 104 2.27 18.68 7.57
N ILE A 105 1.83 18.78 8.83
CA ILE A 105 0.47 18.44 9.27
C ILE A 105 -0.48 19.61 9.01
N THR A 106 -0.15 20.79 9.53
CA THR A 106 -0.98 22.00 9.36
C THR A 106 -0.71 22.74 8.06
N LEU A 107 0.36 22.38 7.34
CA LEU A 107 0.87 23.06 6.16
C LEU A 107 1.18 24.55 6.39
N ASN A 108 1.67 24.90 7.58
CA ASN A 108 2.04 26.27 7.93
C ASN A 108 3.49 26.36 8.39
N VAL A 109 4.06 27.55 8.24
CA VAL A 109 5.33 27.91 8.89
C VAL A 109 5.04 28.15 10.37
N GLU A 110 5.71 27.40 11.24
CA GLU A 110 5.53 27.47 12.69
C GLU A 110 6.55 28.42 13.33
N GLU A 111 7.82 28.25 12.96
CA GLU A 111 8.94 28.92 13.60
C GLU A 111 9.96 29.41 12.56
N THR A 112 10.51 30.60 12.80
CA THR A 112 11.67 31.13 12.08
C THR A 112 12.67 31.63 13.10
N GLU A 113 13.92 31.16 13.01
CA GLU A 113 15.02 31.57 13.88
C GLU A 113 16.32 31.84 13.08
N SER A 114 17.25 32.54 13.71
CA SER A 114 18.57 32.87 13.15
C SER A 114 19.68 32.67 14.17
N PHE A 115 20.80 32.08 13.75
CA PHE A 115 21.92 31.72 14.59
C PHE A 115 23.23 32.24 13.98
N ASP A 116 23.78 33.32 14.55
CA ASP A 116 25.03 33.93 14.10
C ASP A 116 26.26 33.16 14.62
N THR A 117 26.46 31.96 14.07
CA THR A 117 27.59 31.07 14.32
C THR A 117 28.90 31.56 13.68
N GLY A 118 28.88 32.68 12.95
CA GLY A 118 30.10 33.33 12.47
C GLY A 118 30.75 34.22 13.53
N HIS A 119 29.95 34.85 14.39
CA HIS A 119 30.45 35.84 15.35
C HIS A 119 30.33 35.42 16.82
N TYR A 120 29.40 34.52 17.16
CA TYR A 120 29.12 34.16 18.55
C TYR A 120 29.27 32.65 18.81
N PRO A 121 30.16 32.23 19.73
CA PRO A 121 30.30 30.82 20.12
C PRO A 121 29.00 30.20 20.63
N ASP A 122 28.26 30.92 21.48
CA ASP A 122 27.02 30.44 22.09
C ASP A 122 25.90 30.20 21.06
N ALA A 123 25.99 30.81 19.86
CA ALA A 123 25.00 30.60 18.80
C ALA A 123 25.01 29.15 18.29
N SER A 124 26.18 28.49 18.30
CA SER A 124 26.27 27.08 17.87
C SER A 124 25.60 26.13 18.87
N ILE A 125 25.67 26.43 20.17
CA ILE A 125 25.00 25.67 21.22
C ILE A 125 23.48 25.83 21.07
N LYS A 126 23.01 27.07 20.92
CA LYS A 126 21.58 27.35 20.71
C LYS A 126 21.02 26.73 19.45
N LEU A 127 21.78 26.73 18.35
CA LEU A 127 21.41 26.05 17.11
C LEU A 127 21.22 24.54 17.36
N THR A 128 22.16 23.92 18.08
CA THR A 128 22.11 22.49 18.42
C THR A 128 20.85 22.16 19.22
N GLU A 129 20.59 22.92 20.30
CA GLU A 129 19.41 22.76 21.14
C GLU A 129 18.10 22.94 20.34
N TYR A 130 18.05 23.97 19.50
CA TYR A 130 16.91 24.27 18.64
C TYR A 130 16.62 23.16 17.64
N ILE A 131 17.63 22.71 16.89
CA ILE A 131 17.46 21.62 15.92
C ILE A 131 17.04 20.34 16.63
N HIS A 132 17.56 20.03 17.82
CA HIS A 132 17.15 18.88 18.61
C HIS A 132 15.71 18.99 19.14
N SER A 133 15.22 20.19 19.47
CA SER A 133 13.86 20.38 19.98
C SER A 133 12.77 20.31 18.92
N LEU A 134 13.10 20.46 17.63
CA LEU A 134 12.10 20.41 16.55
C LEU A 134 11.28 19.11 16.57
N PRO A 135 9.97 19.15 16.27
CA PRO A 135 9.19 17.93 16.10
C PRO A 135 9.76 17.02 15.00
N LEU A 136 9.54 15.71 15.13
CA LEU A 136 9.84 14.80 14.03
C LEU A 136 8.91 15.09 12.84
N MET A 137 9.38 14.79 11.63
CA MET A 137 8.74 15.06 10.35
C MET A 137 8.67 16.53 9.94
N SER A 138 9.01 17.49 10.82
CA SER A 138 9.09 18.90 10.46
C SER A 138 10.02 19.12 9.26
N MET A 139 9.53 19.93 8.33
CA MET A 139 10.30 20.40 7.20
C MET A 139 11.18 21.55 7.66
N VAL A 140 12.45 21.50 7.29
CA VAL A 140 13.45 22.47 7.73
C VAL A 140 14.10 23.10 6.51
N PHE A 141 13.91 24.41 6.36
CA PHE A 141 14.54 25.20 5.33
C PHE A 141 15.66 26.02 5.95
N ILE A 142 16.87 25.90 5.41
CA ILE A 142 18.03 26.60 5.94
C ILE A 142 18.65 27.45 4.84
N VAL A 143 18.99 28.69 5.17
CA VAL A 143 19.78 29.57 4.32
C VAL A 143 20.85 30.28 5.14
N VAL A 144 22.07 30.32 4.62
CA VAL A 144 23.18 31.04 5.26
C VAL A 144 23.25 32.47 4.77
N ARG A 145 23.59 33.42 5.66
CA ARG A 145 23.99 34.79 5.29
C ARG A 145 25.32 35.13 5.96
N GLY A 146 26.32 35.40 5.14
CA GLY A 146 27.66 35.75 5.64
C GLY A 146 28.41 34.53 6.16
N GLU A 147 29.17 34.72 7.24
CA GLU A 147 29.96 33.65 7.87
C GLU A 147 29.08 32.82 8.82
N ALA A 148 29.10 31.49 8.67
CA ALA A 148 28.31 30.58 9.49
C ALA A 148 29.15 29.44 10.11
N ASN A 149 30.42 29.30 9.72
CA ASN A 149 31.20 28.12 10.01
C ASN A 149 32.28 28.37 11.07
N PHE A 150 32.65 29.64 11.32
CA PHE A 150 33.75 30.00 12.22
C PHE A 150 33.62 29.47 13.65
N PHE A 151 32.43 29.54 14.27
CA PHE A 151 32.16 28.97 15.59
C PHE A 151 31.23 27.74 15.53
N LEU A 152 31.07 27.10 14.38
CA LEU A 152 30.21 25.93 14.24
C LEU A 152 30.86 24.68 14.86
N THR A 153 30.33 24.25 15.99
CA THR A 153 30.81 23.08 16.75
C THR A 153 30.43 21.77 16.08
N ASP A 154 31.10 20.68 16.45
CA ASP A 154 30.79 19.35 15.91
C ASP A 154 29.39 18.87 16.32
N ASP A 155 28.94 19.17 17.55
CA ASP A 155 27.58 18.88 18.00
C ASP A 155 26.52 19.57 17.11
N ALA A 156 26.78 20.80 16.68
CA ALA A 156 25.89 21.52 15.76
C ALA A 156 25.88 20.91 14.36
N LYS A 157 27.02 20.38 13.90
CA LYS A 157 27.10 19.65 12.62
C LYS A 157 26.31 18.34 12.68
N ASP A 158 26.41 17.62 13.80
CA ASP A 158 25.62 16.40 14.03
C ASP A 158 24.12 16.70 14.09
N ALA A 159 23.74 17.81 14.73
CA ALA A 159 22.36 18.28 14.74
C ALA A 159 21.88 18.64 13.31
N LEU A 160 22.67 19.38 12.53
CA LEU A 160 22.36 19.71 11.13
C LEU A 160 22.30 18.45 10.24
N ALA A 161 23.10 17.43 10.52
CA ALA A 161 23.03 16.14 9.85
C ALA A 161 21.67 15.48 10.07
N SER A 162 21.06 15.61 11.26
CA SER A 162 19.72 15.06 11.56
C SER A 162 18.58 15.64 10.71
N VAL A 163 18.78 16.81 10.09
CA VAL A 163 17.83 17.45 9.16
C VAL A 163 18.24 17.34 7.69
N GLY A 164 19.36 16.66 7.40
CA GLY A 164 19.77 16.29 6.04
C GLY A 164 21.15 16.79 5.60
N VAL A 165 21.87 17.55 6.42
CA VAL A 165 23.24 18.02 6.07
C VAL A 165 24.28 16.95 6.39
N THR A 166 24.23 15.81 5.71
CA THR A 166 25.08 14.65 6.01
C THR A 166 26.42 14.71 5.28
N GLY A 167 27.52 14.43 6.01
CA GLY A 167 28.86 14.33 5.42
C GLY A 167 29.38 15.63 4.78
N TYR A 168 28.87 16.78 5.20
CA TYR A 168 29.25 18.07 4.64
C TYR A 168 30.48 18.65 5.34
N GLU A 169 31.48 18.99 4.55
CA GLU A 169 32.65 19.75 5.00
C GLU A 169 32.36 21.26 4.92
N TYR A 170 32.30 21.91 6.07
CA TYR A 170 31.97 23.33 6.21
C TYR A 170 33.21 24.21 5.95
N ASN A 171 33.18 25.01 4.88
CA ASN A 171 34.27 25.92 4.53
C ASN A 171 33.98 27.37 4.94
N THR A 172 34.98 28.09 5.47
CA THR A 172 34.84 29.52 5.80
C THR A 172 34.39 30.34 4.58
N GLY A 173 33.40 31.21 4.76
CA GLY A 173 32.82 32.05 3.71
C GLY A 173 31.95 31.32 2.68
N GLU A 174 31.78 29.99 2.79
CA GLU A 174 30.89 29.24 1.92
C GLU A 174 29.43 29.44 2.34
N LEU A 175 28.60 29.82 1.38
CA LEU A 175 27.16 29.89 1.53
C LEU A 175 26.56 28.52 1.20
N TRP A 176 25.43 28.22 1.82
CA TRP A 176 24.66 27.04 1.51
C TRP A 176 23.18 27.22 1.86
N VAL A 177 22.36 26.41 1.21
CA VAL A 177 20.93 26.35 1.40
C VAL A 177 20.48 24.89 1.43
N LEU A 178 19.49 24.59 2.28
CA LEU A 178 18.96 23.25 2.49
C LEU A 178 17.43 23.29 2.46
N CYS A 179 16.84 22.36 1.72
CA CYS A 179 15.49 21.88 1.96
C CYS A 179 15.58 20.46 2.52
N GLY A 180 15.28 20.32 3.81
CA GLY A 180 15.45 19.07 4.54
C GLY A 180 14.22 18.70 5.35
N GLN A 181 14.24 17.50 5.92
CA GLN A 181 13.20 17.02 6.80
C GLN A 181 13.81 16.32 8.00
N LYS A 182 13.35 16.68 9.20
CA LYS A 182 13.79 16.03 10.43
C LYS A 182 13.18 14.64 10.53
N ARG A 183 14.02 13.61 10.69
CA ARG A 183 13.58 12.21 10.85
C ARG A 183 14.27 11.55 12.05
N TYR A 184 13.78 10.37 12.45
CA TYR A 184 14.36 9.61 13.55
C TYR A 184 15.68 8.97 13.12
N GLY A 185 16.79 9.33 13.79
CA GLY A 185 18.12 8.75 13.54
C GLY A 185 18.87 9.33 12.33
N LEU A 186 20.20 9.39 12.44
CA LEU A 186 21.13 9.97 11.45
C LEU A 186 21.08 9.28 10.07
N GLN A 187 20.61 8.03 9.98
CA GLN A 187 20.49 7.29 8.73
C GLN A 187 19.16 7.52 8.01
N SER A 188 18.21 8.21 8.65
CA SER A 188 16.89 8.47 8.08
C SER A 188 16.66 9.95 7.77
N SER A 189 17.60 10.85 8.11
CA SER A 189 17.54 12.25 7.70
C SER A 189 17.53 12.36 6.18
N ARG A 190 16.57 13.10 5.62
CA ARG A 190 16.40 13.24 4.17
C ARG A 190 16.61 14.69 3.78
N ALA A 191 17.74 15.00 3.15
CA ALA A 191 17.83 16.17 2.31
C ALA A 191 16.93 15.96 1.09
N ILE A 192 15.99 16.87 0.87
CA ILE A 192 15.22 16.92 -0.36
C ILE A 192 16.07 17.56 -1.44
N ASP A 193 16.74 18.66 -1.10
CA ASP A 193 17.76 19.27 -1.93
C ASP A 193 18.74 20.11 -1.09
N PHE A 194 19.99 20.19 -1.52
CA PHE A 194 21.08 20.89 -0.83
C PHE A 194 22.05 21.50 -1.84
N LYS A 195 22.34 22.80 -1.69
CA LYS A 195 23.20 23.53 -2.62
C LYS A 195 24.16 24.45 -1.89
N ARG A 196 25.39 24.56 -2.40
CA ARG A 196 26.50 25.33 -1.80
C ARG A 196 27.29 26.13 -2.84
N GLY A 197 28.04 27.12 -2.38
CA GLY A 197 28.89 27.98 -3.21
C GLY A 197 29.29 29.29 -2.53
N TYR A 198 30.11 30.09 -3.20
CA TYR A 198 30.69 31.32 -2.61
C TYR A 198 30.05 32.63 -3.10
N ASN A 199 29.16 32.56 -4.10
CA ASN A 199 28.56 33.74 -4.74
C ASN A 199 27.09 33.87 -4.38
N ASN A 200 26.19 33.67 -5.35
CA ASN A 200 24.75 33.66 -5.13
C ASN A 200 24.23 32.25 -5.35
N ILE A 201 23.50 31.75 -4.37
CA ILE A 201 22.88 30.45 -4.38
C ILE A 201 21.38 30.66 -4.44
N ASP A 202 20.77 30.03 -5.43
CA ASP A 202 19.33 29.95 -5.60
C ASP A 202 18.98 28.47 -5.72
N LEU A 203 18.06 28.02 -4.87
CA LEU A 203 17.52 26.67 -4.84
C LEU A 203 16.01 26.77 -4.83
N LYS A 204 15.39 26.30 -5.93
CA LYS A 204 13.94 26.20 -6.06
C LYS A 204 13.53 24.75 -5.97
N VAL A 205 12.75 24.42 -4.94
CA VAL A 205 12.24 23.07 -4.71
C VAL A 205 10.74 23.06 -4.97
N ASN A 206 10.28 22.03 -5.68
CA ASN A 206 8.87 21.76 -5.89
C ASN A 206 8.55 20.40 -5.25
N ILE A 207 7.71 20.43 -4.21
CA ILE A 207 7.30 19.24 -3.46
C ILE A 207 5.82 18.99 -3.75
N PRO A 208 5.42 17.85 -4.34
CA PRO A 208 4.01 17.54 -4.50
C PRO A 208 3.31 17.47 -3.14
N GLN A 209 2.12 18.06 -2.96
CA GLN A 209 1.42 18.01 -1.68
C GLN A 209 1.11 16.56 -1.23
N GLY A 210 0.88 15.65 -2.18
CA GLY A 210 0.73 14.22 -1.89
C GLY A 210 1.92 13.62 -1.18
N PHE A 211 3.12 14.20 -1.31
CA PHE A 211 4.30 13.80 -0.55
C PHE A 211 4.06 13.88 0.97
N PHE A 212 3.50 14.99 1.46
CA PHE A 212 3.26 15.18 2.90
C PHE A 212 2.20 14.22 3.43
N VAL A 213 1.15 13.96 2.64
CA VAL A 213 0.11 13.01 2.99
C VAL A 213 0.69 11.60 3.09
N ASN A 214 1.43 11.17 2.07
CA ASN A 214 2.05 9.84 2.03
C ASN A 214 3.04 9.62 3.18
N ASP A 215 3.82 10.65 3.53
CA ASP A 215 4.79 10.56 4.61
C ASP A 215 4.09 10.44 5.99
N GLN A 216 3.01 11.18 6.19
CA GLN A 216 2.17 11.04 7.39
C GLN A 216 1.51 9.66 7.46
N VAL A 217 0.93 9.17 6.37
CA VAL A 217 0.32 7.83 6.31
C VAL A 217 1.35 6.75 6.64
N LYS A 218 2.57 6.85 6.08
CA LYS A 218 3.67 5.93 6.37
C LYS A 218 3.97 5.86 7.87
N VAL A 219 4.23 7.01 8.49
CA VAL A 219 4.74 7.06 9.87
C VAL A 219 3.64 6.86 10.90
N LEU A 220 2.45 7.44 10.69
CA LEU A 220 1.37 7.46 11.68
C LEU A 220 0.42 6.26 11.56
N ILE A 221 0.36 5.62 10.40
CA ILE A 221 -0.54 4.47 10.18
C ILE A 221 0.28 3.23 9.85
N MET A 222 1.03 3.24 8.75
CA MET A 222 1.55 1.99 8.19
C MET A 222 2.61 1.32 9.05
N GLU A 223 3.59 2.08 9.56
CA GLU A 223 4.63 1.53 10.43
C GLU A 223 4.04 0.91 11.71
N PRO A 224 3.19 1.63 12.48
CA PRO A 224 2.48 1.04 13.63
C PRO A 224 1.60 -0.17 13.26
N LEU A 225 0.87 -0.09 12.14
CA LEU A 225 -0.02 -1.16 11.69
C LEU A 225 0.74 -2.45 11.39
N LEU A 226 1.90 -2.34 10.73
CA LEU A 226 2.77 -3.46 10.44
C LEU A 226 3.38 -4.04 11.72
N ASP A 227 3.78 -3.20 12.67
CA ASP A 227 4.31 -3.64 13.97
C ASP A 227 3.25 -4.39 14.78
N ILE A 228 2.01 -3.87 14.84
CA ILE A 228 0.88 -4.52 15.51
C ILE A 228 0.58 -5.87 14.86
N LEU A 229 0.48 -5.91 13.53
CA LEU A 229 0.20 -7.15 12.79
C LEU A 229 1.24 -8.23 13.10
N MET A 230 2.52 -7.87 13.08
CA MET A 230 3.65 -8.79 13.28
C MET A 230 3.95 -9.08 14.76
N SER A 231 3.34 -8.36 15.70
CA SER A 231 3.49 -8.59 17.14
C SER A 231 2.89 -9.92 17.63
N THR A 232 2.02 -10.53 16.82
CA THR A 232 1.37 -11.82 17.12
C THR A 232 1.74 -12.85 16.08
N THR A 233 1.76 -14.13 16.45
CA THR A 233 2.19 -15.18 15.52
C THR A 233 1.19 -15.36 14.36
N PRO A 234 1.65 -15.84 13.18
CA PRO A 234 0.79 -16.13 12.03
C PRO A 234 -0.34 -17.12 12.30
N GLU A 235 -0.21 -17.99 13.31
CA GLU A 235 -1.20 -19.01 13.71
C GLU A 235 -2.23 -18.47 14.70
N SER A 236 -2.09 -17.22 15.16
CA SER A 236 -2.96 -16.64 16.17
C SER A 236 -4.41 -16.57 15.69
N ASN A 237 -5.34 -16.86 16.59
CA ASN A 237 -6.78 -16.70 16.38
C ASN A 237 -7.28 -15.26 16.68
N ILE A 238 -6.39 -14.35 17.08
CA ILE A 238 -6.72 -12.93 17.22
C ILE A 238 -7.03 -12.39 15.83
N SER A 239 -8.22 -11.80 15.66
CA SER A 239 -8.64 -11.23 14.38
C SER A 239 -7.67 -10.15 13.92
N LYS A 240 -7.25 -10.26 12.66
CA LYS A 240 -6.39 -9.28 11.95
C LYS A 240 -7.07 -8.72 10.69
N VAL A 241 -8.38 -8.90 10.59
CA VAL A 241 -9.14 -8.65 9.36
C VAL A 241 -9.10 -7.16 9.01
N SER A 242 -9.29 -6.30 10.00
CA SER A 242 -9.24 -4.83 9.85
C SER A 242 -7.86 -4.37 9.39
N GLU A 243 -6.80 -4.91 9.96
CA GLU A 243 -5.42 -4.58 9.62
C GLU A 243 -5.09 -4.97 8.17
N PHE A 244 -5.45 -6.19 7.76
CA PHE A 244 -5.28 -6.61 6.37
C PHE A 244 -6.12 -5.80 5.39
N MET A 245 -7.32 -5.39 5.80
CA MET A 245 -8.18 -4.54 4.98
C MET A 245 -7.54 -3.18 4.74
N LEU A 246 -7.01 -2.54 5.78
CA LEU A 246 -6.28 -1.27 5.67
C LEU A 246 -5.03 -1.44 4.80
N LEU A 247 -4.20 -2.47 5.03
CA LEU A 247 -3.02 -2.73 4.20
C LEU A 247 -3.38 -2.96 2.72
N THR A 248 -4.49 -3.65 2.43
CA THR A 248 -5.00 -3.83 1.07
C THR A 248 -5.37 -2.50 0.42
N ILE A 249 -5.98 -1.57 1.16
CA ILE A 249 -6.31 -0.23 0.68
C ILE A 249 -5.03 0.58 0.42
N PHE A 250 -4.09 0.60 1.37
CA PHE A 250 -2.84 1.35 1.22
C PHE A 250 -1.95 0.79 0.11
N ALA A 251 -2.00 -0.52 -0.17
CA ALA A 251 -1.29 -1.15 -1.30
C ALA A 251 -1.71 -0.63 -2.68
N ARG A 252 -2.72 0.25 -2.78
CA ARG A 252 -3.09 0.93 -4.03
C ARG A 252 -2.16 2.07 -4.41
N HIS A 253 -1.35 2.59 -3.49
CA HIS A 253 -0.39 3.67 -3.74
C HIS A 253 1.06 3.16 -3.74
N ASP A 254 1.89 3.64 -4.67
CA ASP A 254 3.26 3.14 -4.85
C ASP A 254 4.17 3.40 -3.65
N SER A 255 4.12 4.60 -3.07
CA SER A 255 4.92 4.92 -1.87
C SER A 255 4.62 3.97 -0.70
N HIS A 256 3.36 3.55 -0.55
CA HIS A 256 2.92 2.66 0.52
C HIS A 256 3.33 1.21 0.24
N ARG A 257 3.29 0.76 -1.03
CA ARG A 257 3.81 -0.57 -1.41
C ARG A 257 5.26 -0.74 -0.97
N ILE A 258 6.10 0.28 -1.20
CA ILE A 258 7.52 0.25 -0.83
C ILE A 258 7.67 0.03 0.67
N VAL A 259 6.91 0.73 1.51
CA VAL A 259 6.95 0.57 2.98
C VAL A 259 6.69 -0.87 3.39
N MET A 260 5.66 -1.51 2.82
CA MET A 260 5.33 -2.91 3.11
C MET A 260 6.41 -3.87 2.59
N LEU A 261 6.91 -3.65 1.37
CA LEU A 261 7.93 -4.50 0.76
C LEU A 261 9.28 -4.41 1.49
N GLU A 262 9.60 -3.26 2.10
CA GLU A 262 10.84 -2.99 2.83
C GLU A 262 10.77 -3.31 4.31
N LYS A 263 9.58 -3.52 4.88
CA LYS A 263 9.44 -3.90 6.27
C LYS A 263 10.05 -5.29 6.50
N GLU A 264 11.09 -5.33 7.32
CA GLU A 264 11.79 -6.57 7.67
C GLU A 264 10.82 -7.60 8.26
N GLY A 265 10.87 -8.83 7.76
CA GLY A 265 10.06 -9.95 8.22
C GLY A 265 8.60 -9.95 7.75
N PHE A 266 8.11 -8.87 7.14
CA PHE A 266 6.71 -8.77 6.73
C PHE A 266 6.33 -9.79 5.65
N LEU A 267 7.14 -9.93 4.60
CA LEU A 267 6.82 -10.87 3.52
C LEU A 267 6.93 -12.34 3.97
N GLU A 268 7.91 -12.66 4.82
CA GLU A 268 8.05 -13.97 5.46
C GLU A 268 6.84 -14.27 6.37
N TYR A 269 6.34 -13.25 7.07
CA TYR A 269 5.13 -13.34 7.88
C TYR A 269 3.91 -13.67 7.01
N MET A 270 3.75 -12.98 5.88
CA MET A 270 2.67 -13.24 4.91
C MET A 270 2.77 -14.66 4.33
N ALA A 271 3.97 -15.10 3.97
CA ALA A 271 4.20 -16.46 3.47
C ALA A 271 3.82 -17.52 4.52
N LYS A 272 4.13 -17.29 5.80
CA LYS A 272 3.74 -18.19 6.91
C LYS A 272 2.23 -18.28 7.09
N ILE A 273 1.49 -17.16 6.97
CA ILE A 273 0.02 -17.18 7.02
C ILE A 273 -0.54 -18.08 5.91
N ILE A 274 -0.03 -17.94 4.69
CA ILE A 274 -0.46 -18.75 3.55
C ILE A 274 -0.13 -20.23 3.77
N TRP A 275 1.08 -20.51 4.23
CA TRP A 275 1.51 -21.86 4.57
C TRP A 275 0.63 -22.51 5.64
N ASN A 276 0.22 -21.76 6.65
CA ASN A 276 -0.65 -22.25 7.73
C ASN A 276 -2.00 -22.76 7.23
N VAL A 277 -2.54 -22.18 6.14
CA VAL A 277 -3.75 -22.69 5.50
C VAL A 277 -3.43 -23.87 4.59
N ALA A 278 -2.38 -23.76 3.76
CA ALA A 278 -2.02 -24.79 2.79
C ALA A 278 -1.49 -26.10 3.40
N SER A 279 -1.22 -26.13 4.71
CA SER A 279 -0.68 -27.29 5.44
C SER A 279 -1.70 -28.01 6.32
N ARG A 280 -2.94 -27.54 6.40
CA ARG A 280 -4.00 -28.09 7.25
C ARG A 280 -5.01 -28.93 6.47
N SER A 281 -5.77 -29.76 7.18
CA SER A 281 -6.90 -30.47 6.58
C SER A 281 -8.10 -29.53 6.38
N LEU A 282 -9.00 -29.88 5.47
CA LEU A 282 -10.22 -29.10 5.23
C LEU A 282 -11.09 -29.00 6.49
N ASP A 283 -11.17 -30.07 7.28
CA ASP A 283 -11.96 -30.11 8.52
C ASP A 283 -11.36 -29.21 9.63
N ASP A 284 -10.03 -29.14 9.71
CA ASP A 284 -9.35 -28.21 10.62
C ASP A 284 -9.64 -26.75 10.24
N LEU A 285 -9.67 -26.42 8.95
CA LEU A 285 -9.93 -25.07 8.46
C LEU A 285 -11.40 -24.66 8.65
N ARG A 286 -12.34 -25.59 8.46
CA ARG A 286 -13.76 -25.39 8.81
C ARG A 286 -13.93 -25.06 10.29
N SER A 287 -13.11 -25.67 11.15
CA SER A 287 -13.10 -25.42 12.59
C SER A 287 -12.34 -24.14 12.99
N ASN A 288 -11.55 -23.55 12.08
CA ASN A 288 -10.70 -22.39 12.33
C ASN A 288 -10.83 -21.35 11.20
N THR A 289 -12.04 -20.82 11.02
CA THR A 289 -12.37 -19.86 9.95
C THR A 289 -11.53 -18.58 9.98
N MET A 290 -11.02 -18.18 11.14
CA MET A 290 -10.10 -17.03 11.28
C MET A 290 -8.80 -17.20 10.51
N LEU A 291 -8.24 -18.41 10.44
CA LEU A 291 -7.03 -18.67 9.65
C LEU A 291 -7.28 -18.46 8.15
N VAL A 292 -8.48 -18.83 7.69
CA VAL A 292 -8.91 -18.59 6.30
C VAL A 292 -9.09 -17.10 6.04
N ALA A 293 -9.70 -16.37 6.97
CA ALA A 293 -9.85 -14.92 6.88
C ALA A 293 -8.49 -14.19 6.84
N HIS A 294 -7.54 -14.59 7.70
CA HIS A 294 -6.17 -14.04 7.68
C HIS A 294 -5.46 -14.34 6.36
N CYS A 295 -5.58 -15.57 5.85
CA CYS A 295 -5.00 -15.93 4.55
C CYS A 295 -5.62 -15.13 3.41
N LEU A 296 -6.94 -14.92 3.42
CA LEU A 296 -7.61 -14.09 2.43
C LEU A 296 -7.13 -12.63 2.48
N GLY A 297 -7.04 -12.04 3.68
CA GLY A 297 -6.49 -10.69 3.88
C GLY A 297 -5.05 -10.58 3.41
N ALA A 298 -4.22 -11.58 3.71
CA ALA A 298 -2.84 -11.65 3.26
C ALA A 298 -2.73 -11.72 1.73
N MET A 299 -3.52 -12.58 1.09
CA MET A 299 -3.54 -12.75 -0.36
C MET A 299 -4.03 -11.49 -1.08
N LYS A 300 -5.05 -10.79 -0.55
CA LYS A 300 -5.51 -9.50 -1.09
C LYS A 300 -4.42 -8.43 -1.01
N THR A 301 -3.73 -8.35 0.13
CA THR A 301 -2.62 -7.41 0.32
C THR A 301 -1.49 -7.70 -0.68
N LEU A 302 -1.06 -8.96 -0.80
CA LEU A 302 -0.01 -9.36 -1.75
C LEU A 302 -0.41 -9.10 -3.21
N ALA A 303 -1.67 -9.29 -3.57
CA ALA A 303 -2.19 -8.95 -4.89
C ALA A 303 -2.20 -7.44 -5.16
N GLY A 304 -2.29 -6.59 -4.12
CA GLY A 304 -2.06 -5.15 -4.25
C GLY A 304 -0.58 -4.81 -4.44
N LEU A 305 0.31 -5.51 -3.72
CA LEU A 305 1.76 -5.30 -3.76
C LEU A 305 2.41 -5.76 -5.06
N ILE A 306 1.89 -6.80 -5.72
CA ILE A 306 2.48 -7.37 -6.95
C ILE A 306 2.49 -6.38 -8.13
N LEU A 307 1.75 -5.28 -8.02
CA LEU A 307 1.76 -4.19 -8.98
C LEU A 307 3.05 -3.34 -8.91
N SER A 308 3.88 -3.49 -7.87
CA SER A 308 5.22 -2.90 -7.82
C SER A 308 6.22 -3.73 -8.61
N ASP A 309 7.07 -3.06 -9.41
CA ASP A 309 8.12 -3.72 -10.21
C ASP A 309 9.11 -4.54 -9.38
N THR A 310 9.33 -4.17 -8.11
CA THR A 310 10.27 -4.86 -7.21
C THR A 310 9.63 -6.03 -6.44
N ALA A 311 8.30 -6.14 -6.44
CA ALA A 311 7.60 -7.15 -5.65
C ALA A 311 7.89 -8.59 -6.09
N PRO A 312 7.94 -8.96 -7.40
CA PRO A 312 8.18 -10.34 -7.82
C PRO A 312 9.49 -10.94 -7.29
N GLU A 313 10.59 -10.18 -7.35
CA GLU A 313 11.90 -10.63 -6.86
C GLU A 313 11.87 -10.84 -5.34
N ARG A 314 11.29 -9.90 -4.60
CA ARG A 314 11.14 -10.02 -3.14
C ARG A 314 10.22 -11.18 -2.76
N PHE A 315 9.11 -11.38 -3.48
CA PHE A 315 8.20 -12.49 -3.24
C PHE A 315 8.87 -13.84 -3.47
N LEU A 316 9.77 -13.93 -4.45
CA LEU A 316 10.58 -15.13 -4.66
C LEU A 316 11.54 -15.35 -3.49
N HIS A 317 12.30 -14.31 -3.11
CA HIS A 317 13.33 -14.39 -2.08
C HIS A 317 12.77 -14.70 -0.68
N CYS A 318 11.61 -14.13 -0.34
CA CYS A 318 10.92 -14.36 0.94
C CYS A 318 10.04 -15.62 0.95
N GLY A 319 10.02 -16.39 -0.15
CA GLY A 319 9.26 -17.65 -0.25
C GLY A 319 7.75 -17.50 -0.45
N VAL A 320 7.24 -16.29 -0.69
CA VAL A 320 5.82 -16.01 -0.93
C VAL A 320 5.29 -16.81 -2.12
N LEU A 321 6.00 -16.79 -3.26
CA LEU A 321 5.54 -17.48 -4.48
C LEU A 321 5.42 -19.00 -4.28
N LYS A 322 6.31 -19.57 -3.48
CA LYS A 322 6.28 -21.00 -3.13
C LYS A 322 5.02 -21.34 -2.34
N GLU A 323 4.70 -20.54 -1.33
CA GLU A 323 3.54 -20.81 -0.48
C GLU A 323 2.21 -20.49 -1.18
N VAL A 324 2.16 -19.46 -2.04
CA VAL A 324 1.00 -19.21 -2.94
C VAL A 324 0.76 -20.40 -3.88
N SER A 325 1.82 -20.95 -4.47
CA SER A 325 1.72 -22.14 -5.33
C SER A 325 1.20 -23.36 -4.56
N ARG A 326 1.67 -23.52 -3.31
CA ARG A 326 1.23 -24.60 -2.41
C ARG A 326 -0.25 -24.46 -2.04
N LEU A 327 -0.69 -23.24 -1.73
CA LEU A 327 -2.11 -22.94 -1.47
C LEU A 327 -2.97 -23.28 -2.69
N LEU A 328 -2.53 -22.92 -3.90
CA LEU A 328 -3.27 -23.23 -5.12
C LEU A 328 -3.40 -24.75 -5.34
N PHE A 329 -2.33 -25.51 -5.08
CA PHE A 329 -2.37 -26.97 -5.14
C PHE A 329 -3.35 -27.54 -4.12
N PHE A 330 -3.31 -27.05 -2.88
CA PHE A 330 -4.22 -27.45 -1.82
C PHE A 330 -5.69 -27.19 -2.18
N ILE A 331 -6.01 -25.99 -2.70
CA ILE A 331 -7.38 -25.64 -3.12
C ILE A 331 -7.85 -26.59 -4.23
N ASN A 332 -7.02 -26.86 -5.23
CA ASN A 332 -7.38 -27.77 -6.31
C ASN A 332 -7.63 -29.20 -5.80
N ASP A 333 -6.78 -29.71 -4.92
CA ASP A 333 -6.95 -31.04 -4.33
C ASP A 333 -8.24 -31.13 -3.51
N ALA A 334 -8.50 -30.14 -2.65
CA ALA A 334 -9.73 -30.06 -1.87
C ALA A 334 -10.98 -30.04 -2.77
N LEU A 335 -10.97 -29.25 -3.85
CA LEU A 335 -12.10 -29.18 -4.79
C LEU A 335 -12.31 -30.48 -5.58
N LEU A 336 -11.25 -31.20 -5.91
CA LEU A 336 -11.35 -32.52 -6.55
C LEU A 336 -11.94 -33.56 -5.59
N ASN A 337 -11.49 -33.57 -4.34
CA ASN A 337 -12.02 -34.48 -3.31
C ASN A 337 -13.53 -34.24 -3.08
N ILE A 338 -13.95 -32.98 -2.93
CA ILE A 338 -15.38 -32.63 -2.80
C ILE A 338 -16.19 -33.08 -4.02
N LYS A 339 -15.66 -32.90 -5.24
CA LYS A 339 -16.33 -33.36 -6.47
C LYS A 339 -16.47 -34.88 -6.51
N ASN A 340 -15.43 -35.61 -6.12
CA ASN A 340 -15.44 -37.08 -6.09
C ASN A 340 -16.46 -37.59 -5.07
N GLU A 341 -16.49 -37.02 -3.86
CA GLU A 341 -17.49 -37.35 -2.83
C GLU A 341 -18.93 -37.10 -3.35
N ARG A 342 -19.19 -35.96 -3.99
CA ARG A 342 -20.51 -35.65 -4.57
C ARG A 342 -20.90 -36.60 -5.72
N MET A 343 -19.93 -37.10 -6.49
CA MET A 343 -20.17 -38.10 -7.53
C MET A 343 -20.44 -39.49 -6.96
N GLU A 344 -19.75 -39.89 -5.88
CA GLU A 344 -20.01 -41.15 -5.17
C GLU A 344 -21.37 -41.17 -4.49
N VAL A 345 -21.79 -40.06 -3.86
CA VAL A 345 -23.13 -39.92 -3.27
C VAL A 345 -24.23 -39.97 -4.35
N LYS A 346 -24.02 -39.33 -5.51
CA LYS A 346 -24.94 -39.44 -6.65
C LYS A 346 -24.97 -40.84 -7.25
N GLY A 347 -23.83 -41.52 -7.36
CA GLY A 347 -23.75 -42.91 -7.81
C GLY A 347 -24.47 -43.87 -6.85
N SER A 348 -24.36 -43.63 -5.54
CA SER A 348 -25.08 -44.34 -4.49
C SER A 348 -26.60 -44.11 -4.56
N MET A 349 -27.05 -42.86 -4.75
CA MET A 349 -28.47 -42.53 -4.92
C MET A 349 -29.07 -43.12 -6.20
N ILE A 350 -28.34 -43.10 -7.31
CA ILE A 350 -28.78 -43.71 -8.58
C ILE A 350 -28.87 -45.24 -8.46
N ASN A 351 -27.94 -45.88 -7.73
CA ASN A 351 -28.03 -47.31 -7.44
C ASN A 351 -29.19 -47.67 -6.48
N SER A 352 -29.59 -46.73 -5.62
CA SER A 352 -30.77 -46.85 -4.75
C SER A 352 -32.07 -46.68 -5.56
N GLU A 353 -32.15 -45.70 -6.47
CA GLU A 353 -33.33 -45.46 -7.32
C GLU A 353 -33.52 -46.52 -8.42
N LEU A 354 -32.44 -47.13 -8.92
CA LEU A 354 -32.53 -48.26 -9.88
C LEU A 354 -33.09 -49.54 -9.26
N SER A 355 -33.24 -49.62 -7.94
CA SER A 355 -33.85 -50.78 -7.27
C SER A 355 -35.38 -50.71 -7.19
N TYR A 356 -36.00 -49.60 -7.63
CA TYR A 356 -37.45 -49.37 -7.48
C TYR A 356 -38.24 -49.09 -8.77
N LEU A 357 -37.67 -49.19 -9.97
CA LEU A 357 -38.40 -48.87 -11.21
C LEU A 357 -38.49 -50.03 -12.21
N THR A 358 -39.55 -50.84 -12.05
CA THR A 358 -40.25 -51.47 -13.19
C THR A 358 -41.01 -50.41 -14.01
N PRO A 359 -41.15 -50.55 -15.34
CA PRO A 359 -41.56 -49.45 -16.20
C PRO A 359 -43.08 -49.35 -16.36
N SER A 360 -43.62 -48.14 -16.24
CA SER A 360 -44.93 -47.79 -16.79
C SER A 360 -44.88 -46.47 -17.55
N THR A 361 -44.97 -46.62 -18.86
CA THR A 361 -45.44 -45.77 -19.97
C THR A 361 -45.94 -44.32 -19.75
N LEU A 362 -45.40 -43.47 -20.65
CA LEU A 362 -45.99 -42.39 -21.47
C LEU A 362 -46.79 -41.24 -20.83
N GLY A 363 -46.35 -40.01 -21.15
CA GLY A 363 -47.16 -38.79 -21.12
C GLY A 363 -46.39 -37.57 -21.67
N VAL A 364 -46.59 -37.27 -22.95
CA VAL A 364 -46.09 -36.08 -23.67
C VAL A 364 -46.96 -34.86 -23.32
N VAL A 365 -46.37 -33.70 -22.99
CA VAL A 365 -47.00 -32.37 -23.23
C VAL A 365 -45.93 -31.31 -23.57
N GLU A 366 -46.30 -30.49 -24.55
CA GLU A 366 -45.56 -29.51 -25.35
C GLU A 366 -45.18 -28.17 -24.66
N LYS A 367 -44.21 -27.47 -25.29
CA LYS A 367 -43.84 -26.04 -25.11
C LYS A 367 -44.99 -25.12 -25.58
N ALA A 368 -45.24 -23.89 -25.11
CA ALA A 368 -44.52 -22.58 -25.06
C ALA A 368 -45.63 -21.49 -24.84
N PRO A 369 -45.47 -20.14 -24.99
CA PRO A 369 -44.31 -19.22 -24.90
C PRO A 369 -44.58 -17.88 -24.10
N PHE A 370 -43.51 -17.09 -23.93
CA PHE A 370 -43.38 -15.61 -23.83
C PHE A 370 -44.37 -14.74 -23.01
N SER A 371 -43.82 -13.92 -22.10
CA SER A 371 -44.25 -12.52 -21.92
C SER A 371 -43.07 -11.59 -21.59
N SER A 372 -42.98 -10.51 -22.36
CA SER A 372 -42.10 -9.34 -22.31
C SER A 372 -42.18 -8.53 -21.02
N VAL A 373 -41.16 -7.69 -20.73
CA VAL A 373 -41.27 -6.21 -20.63
C VAL A 373 -39.92 -5.55 -20.25
N CYS A 374 -39.55 -4.59 -21.11
CA CYS A 374 -38.76 -3.35 -20.96
C CYS A 374 -37.42 -3.28 -20.19
N ASP A 375 -36.37 -3.14 -20.99
CA ASP A 375 -35.06 -2.57 -20.63
C ASP A 375 -35.09 -1.04 -20.55
N SER A 376 -34.40 -0.48 -19.56
CA SER A 376 -33.80 0.85 -19.57
C SER A 376 -32.56 0.87 -18.67
N PRO A 377 -31.54 1.70 -18.98
CA PRO A 377 -30.15 1.35 -18.73
C PRO A 377 -29.70 1.74 -17.32
N ALA A 378 -29.42 0.75 -16.48
CA ALA A 378 -28.66 0.95 -15.25
C ALA A 378 -27.17 1.01 -15.58
N THR A 379 -26.56 2.15 -15.29
CA THR A 379 -25.10 2.32 -15.22
C THR A 379 -24.58 1.42 -14.09
N PRO A 380 -23.54 0.59 -14.29
CA PRO A 380 -23.06 -0.29 -13.23
C PRO A 380 -22.23 0.54 -12.24
N VAL A 381 -22.83 0.87 -11.11
CA VAL A 381 -22.08 1.13 -9.88
C VAL A 381 -21.64 -0.25 -9.39
N VAL A 382 -20.33 -0.52 -9.42
CA VAL A 382 -19.76 -1.71 -8.79
C VAL A 382 -19.79 -1.48 -7.28
N GLU A 383 -20.89 -1.86 -6.64
CA GLU A 383 -20.94 -2.06 -5.19
C GLU A 383 -20.13 -3.31 -4.85
N GLU A 384 -18.90 -3.12 -4.37
CA GLU A 384 -18.17 -4.17 -3.66
C GLU A 384 -18.89 -4.43 -2.33
N THR A 385 -19.76 -5.44 -2.31
CA THR A 385 -20.36 -5.96 -1.08
C THR A 385 -19.31 -6.76 -0.33
N PHE A 386 -18.94 -6.29 0.86
CA PHE A 386 -18.05 -7.01 1.79
C PHE A 386 -18.91 -7.80 2.78
N PRO A 387 -18.53 -9.04 3.12
CA PRO A 387 -19.31 -9.85 4.05
C PRO A 387 -19.25 -9.26 5.47
N ASP A 388 -20.40 -9.22 6.11
CA ASP A 388 -20.62 -8.86 7.52
C ASP A 388 -19.86 -9.83 8.43
N ASP A 389 -19.12 -9.32 9.42
CA ASP A 389 -18.24 -10.07 10.34
C ASP A 389 -18.99 -11.10 11.23
N ARG A 390 -20.31 -11.24 11.07
CA ARG A 390 -21.17 -12.02 11.96
C ARG A 390 -21.75 -13.23 11.25
N LYS A 391 -20.96 -14.32 11.26
CA LYS A 391 -21.28 -15.74 10.98
C LYS A 391 -20.79 -16.24 9.63
N CYS A 392 -19.60 -16.82 9.66
CA CYS A 392 -19.12 -17.72 8.63
C CYS A 392 -19.89 -19.06 8.77
N ASN A 393 -20.85 -19.32 7.89
CA ASN A 393 -21.63 -20.56 7.83
C ASN A 393 -20.86 -21.63 7.04
N TYR A 394 -21.22 -22.91 7.22
CA TYR A 394 -20.48 -24.08 6.72
C TYR A 394 -20.20 -24.10 5.19
N ASP A 395 -20.95 -23.32 4.39
CA ASP A 395 -20.79 -23.17 2.94
C ASP A 395 -19.73 -22.11 2.54
N ASP A 396 -19.27 -21.26 3.47
CA ASP A 396 -18.46 -20.07 3.17
C ASP A 396 -16.98 -20.37 2.89
N VAL A 397 -16.42 -21.47 3.42
CA VAL A 397 -14.99 -21.80 3.23
C VAL A 397 -14.72 -22.29 1.81
N GLU A 398 -15.59 -23.17 1.31
CA GLU A 398 -15.51 -23.68 -0.07
C GLU A 398 -15.78 -22.55 -1.07
N GLU A 399 -16.76 -21.69 -0.78
CA GLU A 399 -17.03 -20.52 -1.59
C GLU A 399 -15.82 -19.56 -1.59
N SER A 400 -15.24 -19.26 -0.43
CA SER A 400 -14.04 -18.41 -0.31
C SER A 400 -12.84 -18.93 -1.11
N PHE A 401 -12.62 -20.24 -1.13
CA PHE A 401 -11.55 -20.85 -1.93
C PHE A 401 -11.75 -20.62 -3.43
N ILE A 402 -12.97 -20.78 -3.91
CA ILE A 402 -13.33 -20.69 -5.33
C ILE A 402 -13.42 -19.23 -5.79
N THR A 403 -14.15 -18.39 -5.05
CA THR A 403 -14.50 -17.03 -5.47
C THR A 403 -13.39 -16.04 -5.18
N SER A 404 -12.55 -16.30 -4.17
CA SER A 404 -11.60 -15.30 -3.67
C SER A 404 -10.14 -15.75 -3.72
N LEU A 405 -9.77 -16.87 -3.09
CA LEU A 405 -8.35 -17.26 -3.00
C LEU A 405 -7.77 -17.72 -4.35
N THR A 406 -8.54 -18.47 -5.15
CA THR A 406 -8.07 -18.94 -6.46
C THR A 406 -7.73 -17.79 -7.41
N PRO A 407 -8.61 -16.79 -7.64
CA PRO A 407 -8.25 -15.61 -8.46
C PRO A 407 -7.02 -14.87 -7.94
N LEU A 408 -6.90 -14.66 -6.63
CA LEU A 408 -5.76 -13.95 -6.04
C LEU A 408 -4.43 -14.70 -6.27
N ALA A 409 -4.42 -16.01 -6.05
CA ALA A 409 -3.25 -16.85 -6.27
C ALA A 409 -2.81 -16.82 -7.74
N VAL A 410 -3.77 -16.94 -8.66
CA VAL A 410 -3.52 -16.84 -10.10
C VAL A 410 -2.94 -15.48 -10.48
N THR A 411 -3.51 -14.38 -9.98
CA THR A 411 -3.03 -13.02 -10.23
C THR A 411 -1.58 -12.85 -9.76
N ILE A 412 -1.28 -13.23 -8.51
CA ILE A 412 0.08 -13.09 -7.95
C ILE A 412 1.09 -13.90 -8.78
N LEU A 413 0.78 -15.17 -9.08
CA LEU A 413 1.68 -16.04 -9.85
C LEU A 413 1.86 -15.53 -11.29
N TYR A 414 0.77 -15.13 -11.96
CA TYR A 414 0.84 -14.63 -13.33
C TYR A 414 1.70 -13.36 -13.44
N HIS A 415 1.45 -12.37 -12.59
CA HIS A 415 2.21 -11.12 -12.62
C HIS A 415 3.69 -11.37 -12.28
N SER A 416 3.97 -12.26 -11.31
CA SER A 416 5.34 -12.64 -10.97
C SER A 416 6.04 -13.33 -12.15
N CYS A 417 5.38 -14.29 -12.80
CA CYS A 417 5.93 -14.99 -13.97
C CYS A 417 6.19 -14.03 -15.13
N LYS A 418 5.25 -13.14 -15.46
CA LYS A 418 5.42 -12.17 -16.55
C LYS A 418 6.65 -11.27 -16.35
N ILE A 419 6.89 -10.83 -15.12
CA ILE A 419 8.01 -9.93 -14.80
C ILE A 419 9.32 -10.72 -14.70
N LEU A 420 9.32 -11.91 -14.08
CA LEU A 420 10.51 -12.76 -13.97
C LEU A 420 10.89 -13.42 -15.31
N GLU A 421 9.95 -13.62 -16.24
CA GLU A 421 10.22 -14.04 -17.63
C GLU A 421 11.13 -13.07 -18.38
N LEU A 422 11.10 -11.78 -18.04
CA LEU A 422 12.00 -10.78 -18.60
C LEU A 422 13.42 -10.88 -18.00
N ALA A 423 13.59 -11.62 -16.90
CA ALA A 423 14.82 -11.67 -16.11
C ALA A 423 15.56 -13.02 -16.16
N ASP A 424 14.86 -14.18 -16.17
CA ASP A 424 15.54 -15.48 -16.24
C ASP A 424 14.64 -16.64 -16.75
N ASN A 425 15.22 -17.54 -17.56
CA ASN A 425 14.53 -18.68 -18.19
C ASN A 425 14.35 -19.90 -17.25
N SER A 426 14.94 -19.87 -16.05
CA SER A 426 15.04 -21.03 -15.16
C SER A 426 13.76 -21.37 -14.38
N LEU A 427 12.89 -20.38 -14.10
CA LEU A 427 11.63 -20.56 -13.36
C LEU A 427 10.58 -21.42 -14.08
N TYR A 428 10.70 -21.56 -15.41
CA TYR A 428 9.78 -22.31 -16.28
C TYR A 428 9.90 -23.84 -16.17
N THR A 429 10.85 -24.34 -15.39
CA THR A 429 10.94 -25.76 -15.05
C THR A 429 10.14 -26.14 -13.79
N SER A 430 9.58 -25.17 -13.07
CA SER A 430 8.87 -25.45 -11.81
C SER A 430 7.41 -25.86 -12.00
N LEU A 431 6.97 -26.78 -11.13
CA LEU A 431 5.60 -27.30 -11.00
C LEU A 431 4.52 -26.20 -11.03
N SER A 432 4.86 -24.98 -10.59
CA SER A 432 4.00 -23.81 -10.45
C SER A 432 3.30 -23.39 -11.76
N VAL A 433 4.00 -23.42 -12.90
CA VAL A 433 3.41 -23.05 -14.21
C VAL A 433 2.44 -24.14 -14.68
N ASN A 434 2.77 -25.41 -14.46
CA ASN A 434 1.88 -26.52 -14.76
C ASN A 434 0.64 -26.52 -13.86
N VAL A 435 0.79 -26.16 -12.58
CA VAL A 435 -0.32 -26.02 -11.63
C VAL A 435 -1.21 -24.83 -12.01
N LEU A 436 -0.62 -23.68 -12.34
CA LEU A 436 -1.34 -22.51 -12.86
C LEU A 436 -2.14 -22.89 -14.12
N TRP A 437 -1.50 -23.63 -15.04
CA TRP A 437 -2.11 -24.14 -16.26
C TRP A 437 -3.28 -25.10 -16.00
N CYS A 438 -3.08 -26.12 -15.15
CA CYS A 438 -4.12 -27.06 -14.76
C CYS A 438 -5.29 -26.36 -14.07
N THR A 439 -5.02 -25.35 -13.24
CA THR A 439 -6.06 -24.57 -12.56
C THR A 439 -6.88 -23.78 -13.57
N LEU A 440 -6.23 -23.02 -14.47
CA LEU A 440 -6.91 -22.25 -15.53
C LEU A 440 -7.78 -23.12 -16.45
N LEU A 441 -7.33 -24.35 -16.74
CA LEU A 441 -8.07 -25.30 -17.55
C LEU A 441 -9.27 -25.92 -16.82
N THR A 442 -9.21 -26.08 -15.50
CA THR A 442 -10.24 -26.74 -14.68
C THR A 442 -11.20 -25.78 -13.97
N CYS A 443 -10.88 -24.49 -13.95
CA CYS A 443 -11.72 -23.42 -13.41
C CYS A 443 -13.04 -23.25 -14.19
N LYS A 444 -14.12 -22.94 -13.46
CA LYS A 444 -15.44 -22.57 -14.03
C LYS A 444 -15.33 -21.30 -14.87
N ASP A 445 -16.22 -21.13 -15.85
CA ASP A 445 -16.25 -19.95 -16.72
C ASP A 445 -16.46 -18.62 -15.97
N GLU A 446 -17.06 -18.64 -14.78
CA GLU A 446 -17.17 -17.48 -13.88
C GLU A 446 -15.80 -17.05 -13.33
N ILE A 447 -14.96 -18.02 -12.95
CA ILE A 447 -13.59 -17.76 -12.45
C ILE A 447 -12.71 -17.29 -13.60
N ARG A 448 -12.88 -17.84 -14.81
CA ARG A 448 -12.20 -17.34 -16.02
C ARG A 448 -12.57 -15.90 -16.34
N ARG A 449 -13.82 -15.49 -16.08
CA ARG A 449 -14.28 -14.09 -16.22
C ARG A 449 -13.76 -13.19 -15.11
N ALA A 450 -13.60 -13.70 -13.89
CA ALA A 450 -13.05 -12.97 -12.75
C ALA A 450 -11.52 -12.78 -12.83
N ILE A 451 -10.82 -13.69 -13.51
CA ILE A 451 -9.41 -13.53 -13.88
C ILE A 451 -9.37 -12.50 -15.01
N THR A 452 -9.06 -11.24 -14.67
CA THR A 452 -8.95 -10.09 -15.59
C THR A 452 -7.81 -10.18 -16.61
N ILE A 453 -7.17 -11.35 -16.72
CA ILE A 453 -6.05 -11.61 -17.62
C ILE A 453 -6.58 -12.29 -18.89
N PRO A 454 -6.21 -11.83 -20.10
CA PRO A 454 -6.58 -12.54 -21.33
C PRO A 454 -5.93 -13.93 -21.32
N ILE A 455 -6.72 -14.97 -21.07
CA ILE A 455 -6.27 -16.37 -21.08
C ILE A 455 -5.60 -16.72 -22.42
N GLU A 456 -6.06 -16.09 -23.51
CA GLU A 456 -5.47 -16.16 -24.85
C GLU A 456 -4.01 -15.68 -24.88
N ASN A 457 -3.64 -14.63 -24.14
CA ASN A 457 -2.24 -14.16 -24.06
C ASN A 457 -1.36 -15.17 -23.31
N ILE A 458 -1.90 -15.80 -22.26
CA ILE A 458 -1.22 -16.90 -21.54
C ILE A 458 -1.00 -18.09 -22.49
N ILE A 459 -2.03 -18.47 -23.24
CA ILE A 459 -1.98 -19.56 -24.23
C ILE A 459 -0.95 -19.25 -25.32
N THR A 460 -0.90 -18.02 -25.82
CA THR A 460 -0.04 -17.64 -26.94
C THR A 460 1.43 -17.56 -26.53
N CYS A 461 1.75 -17.01 -25.35
CA CYS A 461 3.10 -16.98 -24.80
C CYS A 461 3.65 -18.40 -24.53
N HIS A 462 2.81 -19.34 -24.09
CA HIS A 462 3.24 -20.72 -23.80
C HIS A 462 3.30 -21.61 -25.06
N ALA A 463 2.34 -21.47 -25.98
CA ALA A 463 2.31 -22.25 -27.23
C ALA A 463 3.47 -21.90 -28.17
N SER A 464 3.90 -20.65 -28.19
CA SER A 464 5.07 -20.20 -28.97
C SER A 464 6.39 -20.76 -28.42
N ARG A 465 6.52 -20.99 -27.11
CA ARG A 465 7.72 -21.59 -26.49
C ARG A 465 7.77 -23.11 -26.53
N ARG A 466 6.63 -23.83 -26.51
CA ARG A 466 6.63 -25.29 -26.76
C ARG A 466 7.18 -25.64 -28.14
N LYS A 467 7.00 -24.76 -29.13
CA LYS A 467 7.64 -24.90 -30.45
C LYS A 467 9.16 -24.70 -30.41
N ALA A 468 9.70 -23.90 -29.48
CA ALA A 468 11.15 -23.70 -29.34
C ALA A 468 11.86 -24.89 -28.66
N PHE A 469 11.18 -25.62 -27.77
CA PHE A 469 11.75 -26.80 -27.09
C PHE A 469 11.59 -28.13 -27.87
N ILE A 470 10.71 -28.18 -28.88
CA ILE A 470 10.55 -29.35 -29.76
C ILE A 470 11.52 -29.31 -30.95
N VAL A 471 12.29 -28.22 -31.11
CA VAL A 471 13.30 -28.07 -32.16
C VAL A 471 14.69 -28.10 -31.55
N HIS A 472 15.04 -29.18 -30.86
CA HIS A 472 16.40 -29.70 -30.81
C HIS A 472 16.31 -31.21 -30.48
N PRO A 473 16.68 -32.10 -31.43
CA PRO A 473 16.72 -33.54 -31.20
C PRO A 473 17.82 -33.97 -30.23
#